data_AF-A0A959X934-F1
#
_entry.id   AF-A0A959X934-F1
#
_cell.length_a   1.000
_cell.length_b   1.000
_cell.length_c   1.000
_cell.angle_alpha   90.00
_cell.angle_beta   90.00
_cell.angle_gamma   90.00
#
_symmetry.space_group_name_H-M   'P 1'
#
loop_
_entity.id
_entity.type
_entity.pdbx_description
1 polymer ?
#
loop_
_entity_poly.entity_id
_entity_poly.type
_entity_poly.pdbx_seq_one_letter_code
_entity_poly.pdbx_strand_id
1 'polypeptide(L)'
;MEVHDCSEALSRMMWFIDNELDQADCAQIQSHLDECAPCLDKYNLERTVKALVSRSCSESAPAALRARIQMSIQSVQVTYRTAEDR
;
A
#
# COMPACT_ATOMS: atom_id res chain seq x y z
N MET A 1 10.80 17.53 -7.00
CA MET A 1 9.56 18.26 -6.70
C MET A 1 9.24 17.87 -5.27
N GLU A 2 9.49 18.79 -4.33
CA GLU A 2 9.38 18.53 -2.89
C GLU A 2 7.92 18.73 -2.47
N VAL A 3 7.33 17.75 -1.77
CA VAL A 3 5.99 17.88 -1.19
C VAL A 3 6.09 18.71 0.10
N HIS A 4 6.34 20.00 -0.06
CA HIS A 4 6.22 20.97 1.03
C HIS A 4 4.76 21.42 1.25
N ASP A 5 3.84 21.07 0.36
CA ASP A 5 2.43 21.40 0.51
C ASP A 5 1.68 20.33 1.31
N CYS A 6 1.19 20.73 2.48
CA CYS A 6 0.32 19.89 3.30
C CYS A 6 -0.93 19.47 2.53
N SER A 7 -1.50 20.32 1.68
CA SER A 7 -2.72 19.97 0.95
C SER A 7 -2.49 18.80 0.00
N GLU A 8 -1.37 18.81 -0.73
CA GLU A 8 -0.97 17.70 -1.59
C GLU A 8 -0.72 16.41 -0.78
N ALA A 9 0.02 16.49 0.33
CA ALA A 9 0.26 15.34 1.19
C ALA A 9 -1.04 14.72 1.73
N LEU A 10 -2.00 15.56 2.16
CA LEU A 10 -3.31 15.12 2.62
C LEU A 10 -4.12 14.44 1.50
N SER A 11 -4.05 14.97 0.27
CA SER A 11 -4.80 14.43 -0.88
C SER A 11 -4.35 13.01 -1.26
N ARG A 12 -3.07 12.67 -1.05
CA ARG A 12 -2.48 11.37 -1.37
C ARG A 12 -2.40 10.42 -0.17
N MET A 13 -2.76 10.88 1.03
CA MET A 13 -2.56 10.13 2.27
C MET A 13 -3.25 8.79 2.30
N MET A 14 -4.48 8.70 1.78
CA MET A 14 -5.22 7.44 1.77
C MET A 14 -4.52 6.38 0.91
N TRP A 15 -4.05 6.76 -0.28
CA TRP A 15 -3.30 5.87 -1.16
C TRP A 15 -1.99 5.43 -0.52
N PHE A 16 -1.31 6.32 0.20
CA PHE A 16 -0.13 5.97 0.99
C PHE A 16 -0.47 4.94 2.09
N ILE A 17 -1.57 5.14 2.83
CA ILE A 17 -2.05 4.21 3.88
C ILE A 17 -2.46 2.84 3.30
N ASP A 18 -2.91 2.79 2.06
CA ASP A 18 -3.27 1.58 1.33
C ASP A 18 -2.06 0.89 0.63
N ASN A 19 -0.89 1.53 0.61
CA ASN A 19 0.29 1.12 -0.18
C ASN A 19 0.02 1.09 -1.70
N GLU A 20 -0.76 2.06 -2.19
CA GLU A 20 -1.17 2.21 -3.59
C GLU A 20 -0.36 3.28 -4.34
N LEU A 21 0.68 3.81 -3.72
CA LEU A 21 1.62 4.75 -4.34
C LEU A 21 2.86 4.03 -4.86
N ASP A 22 3.51 4.63 -5.86
CA ASP A 22 4.83 4.18 -6.27
C ASP A 22 5.89 4.52 -5.19
N GLN A 23 7.10 3.98 -5.36
CA GLN A 23 8.17 4.15 -4.38
C GLN A 23 8.61 5.60 -4.22
N ALA A 24 8.58 6.40 -5.29
CA ALA A 24 9.02 7.78 -5.26
C ALA A 24 8.00 8.66 -4.52
N ASP A 25 6.72 8.44 -4.77
CA ASP A 25 5.62 9.13 -4.09
C ASP A 25 5.54 8.72 -2.61
N CYS A 26 5.79 7.44 -2.29
CA CYS A 26 5.90 6.99 -0.90
C CYS A 26 6.99 7.73 -0.14
N ALA A 27 8.18 7.89 -0.75
CA ALA A 27 9.29 8.59 -0.14
C ALA A 27 8.98 10.07 0.12
N GLN A 28 8.27 10.73 -0.81
CA GLN A 28 7.85 12.13 -0.65
C GLN A 28 6.87 12.32 0.51
N ILE A 29 5.85 11.47 0.62
CA ILE A 29 4.89 11.53 1.73
C ILE A 29 5.57 11.22 3.05
N GLN A 30 6.47 10.21 3.09
CA GLN A 30 7.22 9.89 4.30
C GLN A 30 8.06 11.08 4.78
N SER A 31 8.82 11.70 3.88
CA SER A 31 9.62 12.89 4.20
C SER A 31 8.76 14.03 4.75
N HIS A 32 7.57 14.25 4.19
CA HIS A 32 6.64 15.26 4.70
C HIS A 32 6.14 14.94 6.12
N LEU A 33 5.78 13.68 6.39
CA LEU A 33 5.32 13.25 7.71
C LEU A 33 6.42 13.34 8.77
N ASP A 34 7.68 13.13 8.38
CA ASP A 34 8.84 13.26 9.28
C ASP A 34 9.09 14.72 9.72
N GLU A 35 8.69 15.69 8.89
CA GLU A 35 8.91 17.12 9.12
C GLU A 35 7.65 17.89 9.58
N CYS A 36 6.45 17.33 9.37
CA CYS A 36 5.18 18.02 9.60
C CYS A 36 4.31 17.30 10.64
N ALA A 37 4.48 17.66 11.90
CA ALA A 37 3.69 17.12 13.02
C ALA A 37 2.15 17.19 12.81
N PRO A 38 1.56 18.29 12.29
CA PRO A 38 0.13 18.34 12.01
C PRO A 38 -0.37 17.30 10.99
N CYS A 39 0.44 16.98 9.98
CA CYS A 39 0.10 15.94 9.01
C CYS A 39 0.32 14.53 9.57
N LEU A 40 1.34 14.35 10.41
CA LEU A 40 1.56 13.10 11.15
C LEU A 40 0.39 12.76 12.07
N ASP A 41 -0.15 13.75 12.79
CA ASP A 41 -1.32 13.55 13.65
C ASP A 41 -2.55 13.10 12.85
N LYS A 42 -2.78 13.71 11.68
CA LYS A 42 -3.86 13.30 10.77
C LYS A 42 -3.64 11.88 10.22
N TYR A 43 -2.41 11.55 9.81
CA TYR A 43 -2.05 10.21 9.37
C TYR A 43 -2.33 9.15 10.45
N ASN A 44 -1.94 9.42 11.70
CA ASN A 44 -2.19 8.53 12.81
C ASN A 44 -3.69 8.36 13.10
N LEU A 45 -4.47 9.43 12.99
CA LEU A 45 -5.93 9.39 13.10
C LEU A 45 -6.54 8.48 12.01
N GLU A 46 -6.20 8.71 10.75
CA GLU A 46 -6.73 7.92 9.62
C GLU A 46 -6.37 6.43 9.76
N ARG A 47 -5.13 6.12 10.16
CA ARG A 47 -4.74 4.72 10.47
C ARG A 47 -5.56 4.11 11.59
N THR A 48 -5.83 4.88 12.64
CA THR A 48 -6.65 4.42 13.77
C THR A 48 -8.09 4.15 13.33
N VAL A 49 -8.67 5.03 12.53
CA VAL A 49 -10.01 4.86 11.96
C VAL A 49 -10.06 3.64 11.06
N LYS A 50 -9.10 3.47 10.14
CA LYS A 50 -9.02 2.29 9.26
C LYS A 50 -8.91 0.99 10.06
N ALA A 51 -8.10 0.95 11.11
CA ALA A 51 -7.99 -0.20 12.00
C ALA A 51 -9.29 -0.50 12.75
N LEU A 52 -9.98 0.54 13.24
CA LEU A 52 -11.27 0.42 13.91
C LEU A 52 -12.33 -0.17 12.97
N VAL A 53 -12.42 0.33 11.74
CA VAL A 53 -13.36 -0.17 10.72
C VAL A 53 -13.03 -1.62 10.36
N SER A 54 -11.76 -1.93 10.10
CA SER A 54 -11.32 -3.30 9.76
C SER A 54 -11.67 -4.31 10.85
N ARG A 55 -11.54 -3.94 12.13
CA ARG A 55 -11.95 -4.80 13.26
C ARG A 55 -13.46 -5.00 13.31
N SER A 56 -14.23 -3.98 12.98
CA SER A 56 -15.68 -3.97 13.18
C SER A 56 -16.43 -4.61 12.02
N CYS A 57 -15.86 -4.61 10.82
CA CYS A 57 -16.49 -5.06 9.58
C CYS A 57 -15.54 -5.95 8.77
N SER A 58 -15.22 -7.14 9.28
CA SER A 58 -14.36 -8.09 8.56
C SER A 58 -15.15 -9.20 7.88
N GLU A 59 -15.00 -9.32 6.56
CA GLU A 59 -15.41 -10.51 5.81
C GLU A 59 -14.21 -11.41 5.55
N SER A 60 -14.35 -12.70 5.80
CA SER A 60 -13.27 -13.66 5.54
C SER A 60 -13.30 -14.13 4.11
N ALA A 61 -12.18 -14.01 3.39
CA ALA A 61 -12.02 -14.60 2.07
C ALA A 61 -12.30 -16.12 2.12
N PRO A 62 -13.00 -16.69 1.12
CA PRO A 62 -13.29 -18.13 1.07
C PRO A 62 -12.02 -18.99 1.18
N ALA A 63 -12.06 -20.07 1.96
CA ALA A 63 -10.91 -20.92 2.21
C ALA A 63 -10.27 -21.47 0.91
N ALA A 64 -11.10 -21.82 -0.07
CA ALA A 64 -10.63 -22.28 -1.38
C ALA A 64 -9.81 -21.22 -2.14
N LEU A 65 -10.21 -19.94 -2.06
CA LEU A 65 -9.46 -18.84 -2.68
C LEU A 65 -8.11 -18.66 -1.99
N ARG A 66 -8.09 -18.68 -0.65
CA ARG A 66 -6.86 -18.57 0.14
C ARG A 66 -5.88 -19.69 -0.21
N ALA A 67 -6.35 -20.93 -0.29
CA ALA A 67 -5.52 -22.09 -0.66
C ALA A 67 -4.92 -21.93 -2.06
N ARG A 68 -5.74 -21.51 -3.05
CA ARG A 68 -5.26 -21.26 -4.42
C ARG A 68 -4.18 -20.19 -4.49
N ILE A 69 -4.37 -19.08 -3.78
CA ILE A 69 -3.38 -17.99 -3.73
C ILE A 69 -2.07 -18.48 -3.09
N GLN A 70 -2.14 -19.19 -1.97
CA GLN A 70 -0.96 -19.74 -1.30
C GLN A 70 -0.18 -20.69 -2.22
N MET A 71 -0.88 -21.61 -2.90
CA MET A 71 -0.25 -22.50 -3.87
C MET A 71 0.41 -21.73 -5.02
N SER A 72 -0.25 -20.69 -5.54
CA SER A 72 0.28 -19.85 -6.62
C SER A 72 1.57 -19.14 -6.20
N ILE A 73 1.59 -18.55 -5.00
CA ILE A 73 2.75 -17.84 -4.45
C ILE A 73 3.94 -18.80 -4.24
N GLN A 74 3.67 -20.05 -3.84
CA GLN A 74 4.71 -21.07 -3.59
C GLN A 74 5.16 -21.80 -4.86
N SER A 75 4.42 -21.65 -5.97
CA SER A 75 4.74 -22.36 -7.21
C SER A 75 5.96 -21.75 -7.90
N VAL A 76 6.90 -22.60 -8.33
CA VAL A 76 8.03 -22.20 -9.17
C VAL A 76 7.63 -22.40 -10.63
N GLN A 77 7.62 -21.32 -11.41
CA GLN A 77 7.42 -21.38 -12.85
C GLN A 77 8.76 -21.29 -13.56
N VAL A 78 9.10 -22.30 -14.36
CA VAL A 78 10.29 -22.31 -15.20
C VAL A 78 9.88 -21.95 -16.61
N THR A 79 10.26 -20.76 -17.07
CA THR A 79 10.03 -20.30 -18.44
C THR A 79 11.32 -20.47 -19.23
N TYR A 80 11.32 -21.34 -20.23
CA TYR A 80 12.44 -21.47 -21.17
C TYR A 80 12.25 -20.46 -22.31
N ARG A 81 13.31 -19.72 -22.65
CA ARG A 81 13.36 -18.94 -23.90
C ARG A 81 14.15 -19.76 -24.91
N THR A 82 13.52 -20.18 -26.00
CA THR A 82 14.23 -20.82 -27.12
C THR A 82 14.87 -19.74 -28.00
N ALA A 83 15.98 -20.08 -28.65
CA ALA A 83 16.77 -19.14 -29.46
C ALA A 83 16.07 -18.67 -30.75
N GLU A 84 14.84 -19.14 -31.01
CA GLU A 84 14.07 -18.89 -32.23
C GLU A 84 13.08 -17.71 -32.09
N ASP A 85 13.01 -17.07 -30.91
CA ASP A 85 12.11 -15.93 -30.61
C ASP A 85 12.74 -14.56 -30.94
N ARG A 86 13.50 -14.47 -32.04
CA ARG A 86 14.06 -13.22 -32.59
C ARG A 86 13.65 -13.00 -34.04
#